data_AF-A0A419JE71-F1
#
_entry.id   AF-A0A419JE71-F1
#
_cell.length_a   1.000
_cell.length_b   1.000
_cell.length_c   1.000
_cell.angle_alpha   90.00
_cell.angle_beta   90.00
_cell.angle_gamma   90.00
#
_symmetry.space_group_name_H-M   'P 1'
#
loop_
_entity.id
_entity.type
_entity.pdbx_description
1 polymer ?
#
loop_
_entity_poly.entity_id
_entity_poly.type
_entity_poly.pdbx_seq_one_letter_code
_entity_poly.pdbx_strand_id
1 'polypeptide(L)'
;MIQSQVTEALKALNIRPDEIADERLAEAFRILLQLIEVLSEENEKLKAENQKLRDAINLLKGEQAKPDIKPSRKRPNEDISSEEERKTQKYPKR
;
A
#
# COMPACT_ATOMS: atom_id res chain seq x y z
N MET A 1 -0.60 -19.35 -13.16
CA MET A 1 0.74 -18.92 -12.68
C MET A 1 1.08 -19.58 -11.34
N ILE A 2 0.17 -19.61 -10.35
CA ILE A 2 0.41 -20.21 -9.02
C ILE A 2 0.61 -21.74 -9.06
N GLN A 3 -0.15 -22.47 -9.88
CA GLN A 3 0.04 -23.91 -10.05
C GLN A 3 1.46 -24.30 -10.50
N SER A 4 2.16 -23.45 -11.26
CA SER A 4 3.55 -23.74 -11.65
C SER A 4 4.52 -23.55 -10.47
N GLN A 5 4.28 -22.57 -9.60
CA GLN A 5 5.15 -22.28 -8.45
C GLN A 5 5.10 -23.38 -7.39
N VAL A 6 3.91 -23.87 -7.05
CA VAL A 6 3.76 -25.00 -6.11
C VAL A 6 4.40 -26.25 -6.69
N THR A 7 4.18 -26.53 -7.97
CA THR A 7 4.80 -27.67 -8.67
C THR A 7 6.33 -27.56 -8.72
N GLU A 8 6.88 -26.36 -8.94
CA GLU A 8 8.32 -26.10 -8.92
C GLU A 8 8.92 -26.28 -7.52
N ALA A 9 8.25 -25.80 -6.47
CA ALA A 9 8.69 -25.99 -5.09
C ALA A 9 8.69 -27.47 -4.69
N LEU A 10 7.64 -28.22 -5.08
CA LEU A 10 7.58 -29.67 -4.86
C LEU A 10 8.72 -30.41 -5.58
N LYS A 11 9.03 -30.02 -6.82
CA LYS A 11 10.18 -30.56 -7.57
C LYS A 11 11.51 -30.25 -6.89
N ALA A 12 11.70 -29.02 -6.41
CA ALA A 12 12.93 -28.62 -5.72
C ALA A 12 13.15 -29.43 -4.42
N LEU A 13 12.08 -29.82 -3.75
CA LEU A 13 12.12 -30.62 -2.52
C LEU A 13 12.07 -32.15 -2.79
N ASN A 14 12.04 -32.58 -4.06
CA ASN A 14 11.86 -33.99 -4.44
C ASN A 14 10.62 -34.64 -3.81
N ILE A 15 9.56 -33.87 -3.58
CA ILE A 15 8.30 -34.39 -3.03
C ILE A 15 7.43 -34.86 -4.20
N ARG A 16 7.05 -36.14 -4.19
CA ARG A 16 6.18 -36.75 -5.19
C ARG A 16 4.94 -37.37 -4.51
N PRO A 17 3.85 -36.60 -4.39
CA PRO A 17 2.63 -37.08 -3.73
C PRO A 17 2.04 -38.34 -4.39
N ASP A 18 2.26 -38.52 -5.69
CA ASP A 18 1.78 -39.68 -6.44
C ASP A 18 2.59 -40.96 -6.22
N GLU A 19 3.76 -40.87 -5.59
CA GLU A 19 4.59 -42.03 -5.23
C GLU A 19 4.33 -42.51 -3.79
N ILE A 20 3.40 -41.88 -3.07
CA ILE A 20 3.00 -42.29 -1.73
C ILE A 20 2.25 -43.62 -1.82
N ALA A 21 2.78 -44.65 -1.17
CA ALA A 21 2.21 -46.00 -1.22
C ALA A 21 0.86 -46.14 -0.50
N ASP A 22 0.62 -45.33 0.54
CA ASP A 22 -0.66 -45.28 1.24
C ASP A 22 -1.60 -44.33 0.50
N GLU A 23 -2.63 -44.88 -0.17
CA GLU A 23 -3.58 -44.10 -0.96
C GLU A 23 -4.33 -43.05 -0.12
N ARG A 24 -4.67 -43.35 1.14
CA ARG A 24 -5.37 -42.38 2.00
C ARG A 24 -4.48 -41.20 2.32
N LEU A 25 -3.19 -41.47 2.54
CA LEU A 25 -2.20 -40.43 2.76
C LEU A 25 -1.98 -39.61 1.48
N ALA A 26 -1.87 -40.27 0.32
CA ALA A 26 -1.73 -39.62 -0.97
C ALA A 26 -2.90 -38.66 -1.26
N GLU A 27 -4.14 -39.12 -1.03
CA GLU A 27 -5.35 -38.32 -1.19
C GLU A 27 -5.38 -37.12 -0.24
N ALA A 28 -5.02 -37.31 1.04
CA ALA A 28 -4.93 -36.22 2.00
C ALA A 28 -3.92 -35.15 1.56
N PHE A 29 -2.76 -35.55 1.03
CA PHE A 29 -1.76 -34.62 0.48
C PHE A 29 -2.29 -33.87 -0.75
N ARG A 30 -2.98 -34.55 -1.68
CA ARG A 30 -3.57 -33.90 -2.86
C ARG A 30 -4.58 -32.83 -2.45
N ILE A 31 -5.48 -33.15 -1.52
CA ILE A 31 -6.48 -32.20 -1.00
C ILE A 31 -5.78 -31.01 -0.31
N LEU A 32 -4.77 -31.28 0.51
CA LEU A 32 -4.03 -30.22 1.20
C LEU A 32 -3.35 -29.26 0.21
N LEU A 33 -2.71 -29.79 -0.83
CA LEU A 33 -2.06 -28.98 -1.86
C LEU A 33 -3.09 -28.13 -2.62
N GLN A 34 -4.24 -28.71 -2.96
CA GLN A 34 -5.32 -27.98 -3.62
C GLN A 34 -5.88 -26.85 -2.73
N LEU A 35 -6.03 -27.09 -1.43
CA LEU A 35 -6.45 -26.05 -0.48
C LEU A 35 -5.42 -24.93 -0.38
N ILE A 36 -4.12 -25.25 -0.33
CA ILE A 36 -3.04 -24.26 -0.31
C ILE A 36 -3.06 -23.41 -1.58
N GLU A 37 -3.33 -24.02 -2.75
CA GLU A 37 -3.47 -23.28 -4.01
C GLU A 37 -4.61 -22.27 -3.95
N VAL A 38 -5.80 -22.68 -3.50
CA VAL A 38 -6.96 -21.80 -3.35
C VAL A 38 -6.65 -20.65 -2.38
N LEU A 39 -6.08 -20.96 -1.21
CA LEU A 39 -5.69 -19.96 -0.22
C LEU A 39 -4.65 -18.98 -0.76
N SER A 40 -3.69 -19.44 -1.56
CA SER A 40 -2.69 -18.58 -2.17
C SER A 40 -3.32 -17.63 -3.20
N GLU A 41 -4.27 -18.10 -3.99
CA GLU A 41 -4.98 -17.28 -4.97
C GLU A 41 -5.82 -16.19 -4.27
N GLU A 42 -6.55 -16.56 -3.22
CA GLU A 42 -7.30 -15.61 -2.40
C GLU A 42 -6.40 -14.58 -1.75
N ASN A 43 -5.25 -14.99 -1.23
CA ASN A 43 -4.27 -14.10 -0.62
C ASN A 43 -3.72 -13.07 -1.63
N GLU A 44 -3.38 -13.49 -2.84
CA GLU A 44 -2.96 -12.56 -3.90
C GLU A 44 -4.05 -11.55 -4.28
N LYS A 45 -5.31 -11.99 -4.37
CA LYS A 45 -6.46 -11.09 -4.60
C LYS A 45 -6.60 -10.07 -3.47
N LEU A 46 -6.52 -10.53 -2.22
CA LEU A 46 -6.60 -9.67 -1.03
C LEU A 46 -5.44 -8.67 -0.96
N LYS A 47 -4.21 -9.09 -1.27
CA LYS A 47 -3.05 -8.18 -1.35
C LYS A 47 -3.28 -7.09 -2.40
N ALA A 48 -3.77 -7.45 -3.58
CA ALA A 48 -4.05 -6.49 -4.64
C ALA A 48 -5.15 -5.49 -4.23
N GLU A 49 -6.21 -5.95 -3.57
CA GLU A 49 -7.26 -5.08 -3.05
C GLU A 49 -6.74 -4.18 -1.92
N ASN A 50 -5.94 -4.72 -1.00
CA ASN A 50 -5.33 -3.95 0.08
C ASN A 50 -4.45 -2.82 -0.50
N GLN A 51 -3.67 -3.11 -1.55
CA GLN A 51 -2.86 -2.11 -2.22
C GLN A 51 -3.72 -1.00 -2.85
N LYS A 52 -4.78 -1.36 -3.58
CA LYS A 52 -5.72 -0.38 -4.15
C LYS A 52 -6.34 0.51 -3.08
N LEU A 53 -6.73 -0.06 -1.94
CA LEU A 53 -7.29 0.70 -0.82
C LEU A 53 -6.26 1.64 -0.19
N ARG A 54 -5.01 1.20 -0.04
CA ARG A 54 -3.92 2.08 0.45
C ARG A 54 -3.68 3.24 -0.49
N ASP A 55 -3.64 2.98 -1.79
CA ASP A 55 -3.44 4.01 -2.81
C ASP A 55 -4.60 5.02 -2.80
N ALA A 56 -5.84 4.53 -2.71
CA ALA A 56 -7.03 5.38 -2.57
C ALA A 56 -6.98 6.23 -1.29
N ILE A 57 -6.57 5.65 -0.15
CA ILE A 57 -6.40 6.40 1.11
C ILE A 57 -5.34 7.49 0.96
N ASN A 58 -4.21 7.19 0.31
CA ASN A 58 -3.14 8.17 0.10
C ASN A 58 -3.58 9.30 -0.82
N LEU A 59 -4.32 8.98 -1.90
CA LEU A 59 -4.91 9.97 -2.79
C LEU A 59 -5.90 10.88 -2.04
N LEU A 60 -6.80 10.30 -1.25
CA LEU A 60 -7.82 11.05 -0.49
C LEU A 60 -7.23 11.94 0.59
N LYS A 61 -6.14 11.50 1.24
CA LYS A 61 -5.42 12.32 2.23
C LYS A 61 -4.64 13.47 1.58
N GLY A 62 -4.55 13.50 0.25
CA GLY A 62 -3.54 14.23 -0.48
C GLY A 62 -2.18 13.62 -0.19
N GLU A 63 -1.31 13.48 -1.17
CA GLU A 63 0.07 12.98 -1.00
C GLU A 63 0.97 13.92 -0.16
N GLN A 64 0.39 14.69 0.77
CA GLN A 64 1.11 15.48 1.73
C GLN A 64 1.60 14.57 2.85
N ALA A 65 2.77 13.96 2.63
CA ALA A 65 3.71 13.85 3.74
C ALA A 65 3.85 15.27 4.31
N LYS A 66 3.68 15.42 5.63
CA LYS A 66 3.85 16.71 6.31
C LYS A 66 5.14 17.35 5.77
N PRO A 67 5.10 18.51 5.11
CA PRO A 67 6.31 19.08 4.54
C PRO A 67 7.32 19.25 5.66
N ASP A 68 8.53 18.70 5.48
CA ASP A 68 9.64 18.83 6.43
C ASP A 68 10.22 20.27 6.46
N ILE A 69 9.58 21.16 5.70
CA ILE A 69 9.82 22.58 5.70
C ILE A 69 9.34 23.12 7.04
N LYS A 70 10.28 23.28 7.98
CA LYS A 70 10.06 24.12 9.15
C LYS A 70 9.62 25.50 8.66
N PRO A 71 8.58 26.11 9.27
CA PRO A 71 8.17 27.46 8.89
C PRO A 71 9.40 28.35 8.90
N SER A 72 9.63 29.09 7.80
CA SER A 72 10.72 30.05 7.76
C SER A 72 10.51 30.98 8.95
N ARG A 73 11.47 31.04 9.88
CA ARG A 73 11.47 32.01 10.96
C ARG A 73 11.68 33.40 10.36
N LYS A 74 10.68 33.93 9.66
CA LYS A 74 10.49 35.38 9.63
C LYS A 74 9.94 35.74 11.01
N ARG A 75 10.51 36.78 11.58
CA ARG A 75 10.56 37.03 13.03
C ARG A 75 9.16 36.90 13.65
N PRO A 76 9.02 36.29 14.83
CA PRO A 76 7.72 35.98 15.43
C PRO A 76 6.86 37.22 15.80
N ASN A 77 7.38 38.42 15.58
CA ASN A 77 6.79 39.68 16.04
C ASN A 77 6.79 40.79 14.97
N GLU A 78 7.01 40.46 13.70
CA GLU A 78 6.81 41.45 12.63
C GLU A 78 5.31 41.57 12.35
N ASP A 79 4.77 42.77 12.56
CA ASP A 79 3.41 43.11 12.17
C ASP A 79 3.30 42.98 10.65
N ILE A 80 2.48 42.03 10.19
CA ILE A 80 2.25 41.73 8.76
C ILE A 80 1.01 42.52 8.26
N SER A 81 0.47 43.41 9.10
CA SER A 81 -0.69 44.21 8.76
C SER A 81 -0.37 45.25 7.67
N SER A 82 -1.15 45.23 6.59
CA SER A 82 -1.12 46.25 5.53
C SER A 82 -1.79 47.58 5.94
N GLU A 83 -2.11 47.74 7.24
CA GLU A 83 -2.71 48.96 7.78
C GLU A 83 -1.83 50.20 7.62
N GLU A 84 -0.51 50.05 7.69
CA GLU A 84 0.41 51.16 7.42
C GLU A 84 0.33 51.64 5.96
N GLU A 85 0.26 50.70 5.02
CA GLU A 85 0.11 51.01 3.59
C GLU A 85 -1.25 51.69 3.30
N ARG A 86 -2.35 51.24 3.92
CA ARG A 86 -3.68 51.87 3.79
C ARG A 86 -3.71 53.30 4.29
N LYS A 87 -3.01 53.61 5.39
CA LYS A 87 -2.96 54.97 5.96
C LYS A 87 -2.24 55.98 5.06
N THR A 88 -1.31 55.52 4.22
CA THR A 88 -0.56 56.42 3.32
C THR A 88 -1.31 56.79 2.04
N GLN A 89 -2.41 56.11 1.72
CA GLN A 89 -3.20 56.40 0.54
C GLN A 89 -4.06 57.65 0.74
N LYS A 90 -3.43 58.82 0.61
CA LYS A 90 -4.14 60.11 0.53
C LYS A 90 -4.87 60.17 -0.81
N TYR A 91 -6.19 60.06 -0.77
CA TYR A 91 -7.02 60.35 -1.94
C TYR A 91 -6.80 61.81 -2.38
N PRO A 92 -6.63 62.09 -3.70
CA PRO A 92 -6.55 63.45 -4.17
C PRO A 92 -7.86 64.17 -3.88
N LYS A 93 -7.80 65.30 -3.17
CA LYS A 93 -8.98 66.13 -2.89
C LYS A 93 -9.53 66.66 -4.22
N ARG A 94 -10.80 66.40 -4.48
CA ARG A 94 -11.59 67.03 -5.55
C ARG A 94 -12.03 68.42 -5.15
#